data_AF-A0A5E4DGJ7-F1
#
_entry.id   AF-A0A5E4DGJ7-F1
#
_cell.length_a   1.000
_cell.length_b   1.000
_cell.length_c   1.000
_cell.angle_alpha   90.00
_cell.angle_beta   90.00
_cell.angle_gamma   90.00
#
_symmetry.space_group_name_H-M   'P 1'
#
loop_
_entity.id
_entity.type
_entity.pdbx_description
1 polymer ?
#
loop_
_entity_poly.entity_id
_entity_poly.type
_entity_poly.pdbx_seq_one_letter_code
_entity_poly.pdbx_strand_id
1 'polypeptide(L)' 'ILTRDSVTTQVDGVVYYRIYSAVSAVANVNDVHQATFLLAQTTLRNVLGTQTLSQILAGREEIAHSIQ' A
#
# COMPACT_ATOMS: atom_id res chain seq x y z
N ILE A 1 9.99 -7.31 2.78
CA ILE A 1 9.19 -6.90 3.95
C ILE A 1 9.22 -8.08 4.92
N LEU A 2 9.34 -7.84 6.22
CA LEU A 2 9.28 -8.91 7.21
C LEU A 2 7.82 -9.08 7.65
N THR A 3 7.29 -10.29 7.51
CA THR A 3 5.94 -10.64 7.93
C THR A 3 5.90 -10.99 9.43
N ARG A 4 4.70 -11.14 10.01
CA ARG A 4 4.55 -11.41 11.45
C ARG A 4 5.23 -12.70 11.92
N ASP A 5 5.36 -13.66 11.03
CA ASP A 5 6.03 -14.96 11.22
C ASP A 5 7.54 -14.90 10.90
N SER A 6 8.13 -13.70 10.84
CA SER A 6 9.57 -13.48 10.58
C SER A 6 10.05 -14.01 9.23
N VAL A 7 9.17 -14.05 8.23
CA VAL A 7 9.54 -14.44 6.86
C VAL A 7 9.82 -13.19 6.03
N THR A 8 10.95 -13.19 5.32
CA THR A 8 11.29 -12.13 4.38
C THR A 8 10.60 -12.40 3.05
N THR A 9 9.67 -11.54 2.66
CA THR A 9 8.96 -11.64 1.38
C THR A 9 9.18 -10.40 0.52
N GLN A 10 9.18 -10.57 -0.80
CA GLN A 10 9.11 -9.47 -1.76
C GLN A 10 7.70 -9.46 -2.34
N VAL A 11 7.05 -8.29 -2.29
CA VAL A 11 5.67 -8.11 -2.74
C VAL A 11 5.62 -6.90 -3.65
N ASP A 12 5.03 -7.09 -4.83
CA ASP A 12 4.78 -6.05 -5.82
C ASP A 12 3.27 -5.79 -5.92
N GLY A 13 2.90 -4.57 -6.34
CA GLY A 13 1.50 -4.16 -6.45
C GLY A 13 1.31 -2.96 -7.38
N VAL A 14 0.07 -2.75 -7.81
CA VAL A 14 -0.34 -1.63 -8.68
C VAL A 14 -1.45 -0.86 -7.98
N VAL A 15 -1.35 0.47 -8.01
CA VAL A 15 -2.34 1.36 -7.39
C VAL A 15 -2.99 2.20 -8.48
N TYR A 16 -4.33 2.17 -8.54
CA TYR A 16 -5.12 3.04 -9.39
C TYR A 16 -5.68 4.18 -8.56
N TYR A 17 -5.44 5.42 -8.98
CA TYR A 17 -6.01 6.60 -8.35
C TYR A 17 -6.38 7.66 -9.38
N ARG A 18 -7.28 8.55 -8.99
CA ARG A 18 -7.67 9.73 -9.78
C ARG A 18 -7.65 10.97 -8.89
N ILE A 19 -7.14 12.07 -9.44
CA ILE A 19 -7.18 13.36 -8.76
C ILE A 19 -8.61 13.92 -8.86
N TYR A 20 -9.31 14.04 -7.74
CA TYR A 20 -10.66 14.60 -7.70
C TYR A 20 -10.66 16.14 -7.73
N SER A 21 -9.68 16.77 -7.08
CA SER A 21 -9.53 18.22 -7.01
C SER A 21 -8.08 18.63 -7.25
N ALA A 22 -7.82 19.31 -8.36
CA ALA A 22 -6.47 19.77 -8.72
C ALA A 22 -5.96 20.85 -7.76
N VAL A 23 -6.83 21.72 -7.25
CA VAL A 23 -6.48 22.81 -6.34
C VAL A 23 -5.93 22.25 -5.03
N SER A 24 -6.59 21.26 -4.46
CA SER A 24 -6.14 20.61 -3.21
C SER A 24 -4.88 19.78 -3.41
N ALA A 25 -4.73 19.15 -4.58
CA ALA A 25 -3.57 18.33 -4.90
C ALA A 25 -2.29 19.17 -5.02
N VAL A 26 -2.36 20.33 -5.69
CA VAL A 26 -1.22 21.24 -5.86
C VAL A 26 -0.92 22.05 -4.58
N ALA A 27 -1.93 22.40 -3.80
CA ALA A 27 -1.75 23.21 -2.59
C ALA A 27 -1.15 22.43 -1.40
N ASN A 28 -1.46 21.13 -1.27
CA ASN A 28 -1.04 20.33 -0.11
C ASN A 28 0.22 19.50 -0.38
N VAL A 29 0.55 19.22 -1.64
CA VAL A 29 1.62 18.30 -2.00
C VAL A 29 2.41 18.83 -3.20
N ASN A 30 3.74 18.91 -3.06
CA ASN A 30 4.64 19.31 -4.16
C ASN A 30 4.60 18.32 -5.33
N ASP A 31 4.64 17.02 -5.03
CA ASP A 31 4.50 15.93 -6.01
C ASP A 31 3.48 14.90 -5.52
N VAL A 32 2.28 14.98 -6.08
CA VAL A 32 1.15 14.10 -5.76
C VAL A 32 1.49 12.65 -6.10
N HIS A 33 2.20 12.40 -7.21
CA HIS A 33 2.57 11.04 -7.62
C HIS A 33 3.52 10.40 -6.61
N GLN A 34 4.58 11.12 -6.23
CA GLN A 34 5.55 10.62 -5.26
C GLN A 34 4.93 10.43 -3.87
N ALA A 35 4.12 11.39 -3.40
CA ALA A 35 3.47 11.30 -2.10
C ALA A 35 2.49 10.11 -2.03
N THR A 36 1.65 9.94 -3.06
CA THR A 36 0.74 8.78 -3.14
C THR A 36 1.52 7.47 -3.20
N PHE A 37 2.63 7.41 -3.94
CA PHE A 37 3.47 6.21 -4.01
C PHE A 37 4.09 5.85 -2.65
N LEU A 38 4.66 6.83 -1.94
CA LEU A 38 5.26 6.62 -0.61
C LEU A 38 4.21 6.21 0.42
N LEU A 39 3.03 6.83 0.39
CA LEU A 39 1.89 6.45 1.23
C LEU A 39 1.46 5.01 0.95
N ALA A 40 1.22 4.67 -0.32
CA ALA A 40 0.83 3.31 -0.71
C ALA A 40 1.87 2.27 -0.27
N GLN A 41 3.16 2.55 -0.45
CA GLN A 41 4.23 1.67 0.01
C GLN A 41 4.22 1.50 1.54
N THR A 42 3.99 2.58 2.28
CA THR A 42 3.93 2.56 3.75
C THR A 42 2.72 1.75 4.23
N THR A 43 1.56 1.98 3.63
CA THR A 43 0.32 1.23 3.92
C THR A 43 0.48 -0.26 3.61
N LEU A 44 1.01 -0.61 2.43
CA LEU A 44 1.31 -2.00 2.06
C LEU A 44 2.27 -2.64 3.08
N ARG A 45 3.35 -1.94 3.45
CA ARG A 45 4.32 -2.44 4.43
C ARG A 45 3.67 -2.67 5.81
N ASN A 46 2.80 -1.77 6.25
CA ASN A 46 2.10 -1.89 7.53
C ASN A 46 1.13 -3.09 7.54
N VAL A 47 0.31 -3.24 6.50
CA VAL A 47 -0.64 -4.36 6.39
C VAL A 47 0.07 -5.70 6.25
N LEU A 48 1.13 -5.77 5.43
CA LEU A 48 1.89 -7.01 5.24
C LEU A 48 2.73 -7.37 6.48
N GLY A 49 3.14 -6.39 7.28
CA GLY A 49 3.87 -6.62 8.53
C GLY A 49 3.01 -7.18 9.66
N THR A 50 1.70 -6.93 9.65
CA THR A 50 0.77 -7.44 10.67
C THR A 50 0.18 -8.81 10.33
N GLN A 51 0.34 -9.27 9.09
CA GLN A 51 -0.20 -10.56 8.60
C GLN A 51 0.90 -11.64 8.56
N THR A 52 0.49 -12.92 8.60
CA THR A 52 1.39 -14.06 8.37
C THR A 52 1.52 -14.36 6.88
N LEU A 53 2.58 -15.07 6.48
CA LEU A 53 2.79 -15.47 5.08
C LEU A 53 1.57 -16.22 4.51
N SER A 54 0.99 -17.16 5.26
CA SER A 54 -0.16 -17.95 4.83
C SER A 54 -1.40 -17.09 4.57
N GLN A 55 -1.64 -16.07 5.41
CA GLN A 55 -2.73 -15.12 5.21
C GLN A 55 -2.51 -14.24 3.98
N ILE A 56 -1.26 -13.86 3.70
CA ILE A 56 -0.92 -13.07 2.52
C ILE A 56 -1.15 -13.88 1.23
N LEU A 57 -0.81 -15.18 1.25
CA LEU A 57 -1.03 -16.09 0.13
C LEU A 57 -2.52 -16.39 -0.11
N ALA A 58 -3.27 -16.66 0.96
CA ALA A 58 -4.69 -17.05 0.85
C ALA A 58 -5.63 -15.85 0.68
N GLY A 59 -5.31 -14.71 1.31
CA GLY A 59 -6.17 -13.53 1.43
C GLY A 59 -5.73 -12.36 0.56
N ARG A 60 -5.10 -12.60 -0.60
CA ARG A 60 -4.61 -11.53 -1.49
C ARG A 60 -5.70 -10.51 -1.84
N GLU A 61 -6.93 -10.97 -2.05
CA GLU A 61 -8.08 -10.09 -2.35
C GLU A 61 -8.54 -9.31 -1.11
N GLU A 62 -8.63 -9.94 0.06
CA GLU A 62 -8.99 -9.25 1.31
C GLU A 62 -7.97 -8.16 1.67
N ILE A 63 -6.67 -8.44 1.48
CA ILE A 63 -5.60 -7.47 1.71
C ILE A 63 -5.70 -6.31 0.73
N ALA A 64 -5.99 -6.59 -0.55
CA ALA A 64 -6.21 -5.56 -1.55
C ALA A 64 -7.40 -4.67 -1.18
N HIS A 65 -8.48 -5.26 -0.66
CA HIS A 65 -9.68 -4.53 -0.23
C HIS A 65 -9.44 -3.69 1.04
N SER A 66 -8.59 -4.16 1.95
CA SER A 66 -8.23 -3.42 3.17
C SER A 66 -7.36 -2.18 2.91
N ILE A 67 -6.75 -2.07 1.73
CA ILE A 67 -5.87 -0.95 1.34
C ILE A 67 -6.63 0.12 0.52
N GLN A 68 -7.87 -0.17 0.11
CA GLN A 68 -8.70 0.71 -0.72
C GLN A 68 -9.20 1.96 0.01
#